data_AF-A0A5C5ZD76-F1
#
_entry.id   AF-A0A5C5ZD76-F1
#
_cell.length_a   1.000
_cell.length_b   1.000
_cell.length_c   1.000
_cell.angle_alpha   90.00
_cell.angle_beta   90.00
_cell.angle_gamma   90.00
#
_symmetry.space_group_name_H-M   'P 1'
#
loop_
_entity.id
_entity.type
_entity.pdbx_description
1 polymer ?
#
loop_
_entity_poly.entity_id
_entity_poly.type
_entity_poly.pdbx_seq_one_letter_code
_entity_poly.pdbx_strand_id
1 'polypeptide(L)'
;MSNVNKWTTRWVFIFLLVSFPLFPGSLSSQGPALVSDEQESSRYDLVLEHASTNMQLARVELQYALEENRKYSGNIPEMAIERLRSNLAVAKQQYEEATLASIGGPERVRLRHAEEKLRLAKLSLEQGRKKVARSSISELEWRRLELKYDLARLHLALINNPEEISSMLYRLEVKLNHLGEEILSLDQRITKLEPLR
;
A
#
# COMPACT_ATOMS: atom_id res chain seq x y z
N MET A 1 -10.28 -5.25 -50.88
CA MET A 1 -9.00 -5.93 -50.56
C MET A 1 -8.88 -5.96 -49.04
N SER A 2 -9.13 -7.12 -48.44
CA SER A 2 -9.21 -7.35 -47.00
C SER A 2 -7.83 -7.70 -46.42
N ASN A 3 -7.40 -7.00 -45.37
CA ASN A 3 -6.27 -7.43 -44.55
C ASN A 3 -6.77 -7.79 -43.15
N VAL A 4 -7.13 -9.06 -42.97
CA VAL A 4 -7.47 -9.66 -41.68
C VAL A 4 -6.19 -10.22 -41.10
N ASN A 5 -5.55 -9.45 -40.20
CA ASN A 5 -4.33 -9.89 -39.54
C ASN A 5 -4.69 -10.79 -38.35
N LYS A 6 -4.42 -12.08 -38.52
CA LYS A 6 -4.59 -13.14 -37.52
C LYS A 6 -3.54 -13.00 -36.43
N TRP A 7 -3.90 -12.52 -35.25
CA TRP A 7 -3.09 -12.67 -34.05
C TRP A 7 -3.58 -13.89 -33.28
N THR A 8 -2.93 -15.02 -33.55
CA THR A 8 -3.17 -16.29 -32.89
C THR A 8 -2.56 -16.32 -31.49
N THR A 9 -3.46 -16.52 -30.54
CA THR A 9 -3.34 -17.00 -29.17
C THR A 9 -2.25 -18.05 -28.97
N ARG A 10 -1.34 -17.82 -28.02
CA ARG A 10 -0.54 -18.86 -27.35
C ARG A 10 -0.15 -18.39 -25.95
N TRP A 11 -1.06 -18.58 -24.99
CA TRP A 11 -0.76 -18.48 -23.57
C TRP A 11 -0.45 -19.88 -23.06
N VAL A 12 0.83 -20.15 -22.83
CA VAL A 12 1.30 -21.38 -22.17
C VAL A 12 1.21 -21.13 -20.66
N PHE A 13 0.24 -21.75 -20.00
CA PHE A 13 0.18 -21.83 -18.55
C PHE A 13 1.19 -22.88 -18.08
N ILE A 14 2.32 -22.43 -17.53
CA ILE A 14 3.28 -23.28 -16.82
C ILE A 14 2.81 -23.37 -15.38
N PHE A 15 2.25 -24.51 -15.00
CA PHE A 15 2.00 -24.89 -13.61
C PHE A 15 3.36 -25.26 -12.97
N LEU A 16 3.93 -24.34 -12.19
CA LEU A 16 5.09 -24.61 -11.36
C LEU A 16 4.62 -25.22 -10.04
N LEU A 17 4.86 -26.52 -9.92
CA LEU A 17 4.62 -27.34 -8.73
C LEU A 17 5.67 -26.95 -7.69
N VAL A 18 5.30 -26.10 -6.73
CA VAL A 18 6.15 -25.72 -5.60
C VAL A 18 6.06 -26.82 -4.55
N SER A 19 6.99 -27.77 -4.61
CA SER A 19 7.26 -28.71 -3.53
C SER A 19 7.81 -27.96 -2.33
N PHE A 20 7.04 -27.87 -1.25
CA PHE A 20 7.50 -27.35 0.04
C PHE A 20 8.33 -28.45 0.74
N PRO A 21 9.64 -28.28 0.95
CA PRO A 21 10.38 -29.16 1.85
C PRO A 21 9.96 -28.90 3.29
N LEU A 22 9.46 -29.94 3.95
CA LEU A 22 9.37 -30.05 5.41
C LEU A 22 10.78 -29.94 5.99
N PHE A 23 11.16 -28.75 6.48
CA PHE A 23 12.38 -28.54 7.25
C PHE A 23 12.13 -28.92 8.73
N PRO A 24 12.85 -29.91 9.30
CA PRO A 24 12.84 -30.15 10.73
C PRO A 24 13.59 -29.01 11.45
N GLY A 25 12.94 -28.42 12.44
CA GLY A 25 13.45 -27.29 13.20
C GLY A 25 14.66 -27.66 14.06
N SER A 26 15.78 -26.97 13.81
CA SER A 26 16.81 -26.72 14.80
C SER A 26 16.51 -25.38 15.48
N LEU A 27 15.93 -25.44 16.68
CA LEU A 27 15.87 -24.32 17.62
C LEU A 27 17.28 -24.04 18.16
N SER A 28 18.11 -23.35 17.37
CA SER A 28 19.32 -22.71 17.89
C SER A 28 18.93 -21.40 18.55
N SER A 29 18.89 -21.38 19.88
CA SER A 29 18.84 -20.17 20.69
C SER A 29 20.18 -19.42 20.58
N GLN A 30 20.41 -18.75 19.45
CA GLN A 30 21.42 -17.70 19.38
C GLN A 30 20.85 -16.49 20.13
N GLY A 31 21.49 -16.12 21.24
CA GLY A 31 21.23 -14.86 21.91
C GLY A 31 21.39 -13.69 20.93
N PRO A 32 20.77 -12.53 21.21
CA PRO A 32 20.76 -11.39 20.30
C PRO A 32 22.21 -11.01 19.98
N ALA A 33 22.67 -11.39 18.78
CA ALA A 33 23.91 -10.88 18.24
C ALA A 33 23.68 -9.38 18.09
N LEU A 34 24.44 -8.59 18.86
CA LEU A 34 24.58 -7.14 18.66
C LEU A 34 25.05 -6.94 17.22
N VAL A 35 24.11 -6.78 16.30
CA VAL A 35 24.36 -6.28 14.97
C VAL A 35 24.88 -4.86 15.20
N SER A 36 26.15 -4.64 14.88
CA SER A 36 26.81 -3.35 15.05
C SER A 36 26.10 -2.29 14.21
N ASP A 37 25.80 -1.14 14.81
CA ASP A 37 25.12 0.01 14.18
C ASP A 37 25.74 0.44 12.83
N GLU A 38 27.04 0.16 12.63
CA GLU A 38 27.76 0.41 11.37
C GLU A 38 27.19 -0.40 10.17
N GLN A 39 26.66 -1.60 10.41
CA GLN A 39 26.14 -2.45 9.34
C GLN A 39 24.73 -2.01 8.88
N GLU A 40 23.95 -1.36 9.76
CA GLU A 40 22.65 -0.81 9.38
C GLU A 40 22.78 0.49 8.58
N SER A 41 23.68 1.40 8.97
CA SER A 41 23.95 2.63 8.21
C SER A 41 24.30 2.32 6.75
N SER A 42 25.20 1.34 6.53
CA SER A 42 25.63 0.93 5.19
C SER A 42 24.47 0.42 4.31
N ARG A 43 23.43 -0.19 4.90
CA ARG A 43 22.26 -0.67 4.15
C ARG A 43 21.38 0.48 3.69
N TYR A 44 21.16 1.50 4.54
CA TYR A 44 20.35 2.64 4.16
C TYR A 44 21.01 3.49 3.08
N ASP A 45 22.33 3.64 3.13
CA ASP A 45 23.10 4.36 2.12
C ASP A 45 22.96 3.70 0.73
N LEU A 46 23.06 2.36 0.67
CA LEU A 46 22.87 1.60 -0.56
C LEU A 46 21.44 1.75 -1.11
N VAL A 47 20.43 1.70 -0.24
CA VAL A 47 19.03 1.89 -0.65
C VAL A 47 18.78 3.31 -1.16
N LEU A 48 19.38 4.31 -0.52
CA LEU A 48 19.30 5.71 -0.95
C LEU A 48 19.97 5.93 -2.31
N GLU A 49 21.17 5.35 -2.50
CA GLU A 49 21.88 5.40 -3.78
C GLU A 49 21.07 4.76 -4.90
N HIS A 50 20.56 3.55 -4.67
CA HIS A 50 19.71 2.85 -5.64
C HIS A 50 18.45 3.67 -5.99
N ALA A 51 17.75 4.23 -5.00
CA ALA A 51 16.57 5.05 -5.22
C ALA A 51 16.88 6.34 -5.99
N SER A 52 18.03 6.97 -5.69
CA SER A 52 18.53 8.14 -6.42
C SER A 52 18.81 7.81 -7.88
N THR A 53 19.54 6.73 -8.15
CA THR A 53 19.86 6.27 -9.51
C THR A 53 18.59 5.94 -10.29
N ASN A 54 17.61 5.26 -9.69
CA ASN A 54 16.33 4.95 -10.34
C ASN A 54 15.53 6.22 -10.69
N MET A 55 15.49 7.21 -9.79
CA MET A 55 14.87 8.51 -10.06
C MET A 55 15.57 9.24 -11.21
N GLN A 56 16.90 9.20 -11.27
CA GLN A 56 17.67 9.82 -12.35
C GLN A 56 17.40 9.13 -13.68
N LEU A 57 17.38 7.78 -13.71
CA LEU A 57 17.06 7.00 -14.90
C LEU A 57 15.67 7.36 -15.45
N ALA A 58 14.63 7.32 -14.61
CA ALA A 58 13.26 7.65 -15.01
C ALA A 58 13.15 9.10 -15.54
N ARG A 59 13.94 10.03 -14.99
CA ARG A 59 14.00 11.42 -15.48
C ARG A 59 14.62 11.50 -16.87
N VAL A 60 15.74 10.81 -17.09
CA VAL A 60 16.43 10.77 -18.39
C VAL A 60 15.55 10.14 -19.46
N GLU A 61 14.87 9.03 -19.15
CA GLU A 61 13.94 8.37 -20.08
C GLU A 61 12.77 9.28 -20.50
N LEU A 62 12.15 9.97 -19.53
CA LEU A 62 11.09 10.94 -19.82
C LEU A 62 11.61 12.10 -20.68
N GLN A 63 12.78 12.65 -20.33
CA GLN A 63 13.38 13.74 -21.08
C GLN A 63 13.69 13.34 -22.52
N TYR A 64 14.30 12.16 -22.71
CA TYR A 64 14.58 11.59 -24.02
C TYR A 64 13.30 11.45 -24.84
N ALA A 65 12.23 10.90 -24.27
CA ALA A 65 10.96 10.75 -24.96
C ALA A 65 10.34 12.11 -25.37
N LEU A 66 10.42 13.12 -24.50
CA LEU A 66 9.93 14.46 -24.80
C LEU A 66 10.74 15.15 -25.91
N GLU A 67 12.07 14.99 -25.90
CA GLU A 67 12.95 15.53 -26.94
C GLU A 67 12.72 14.85 -28.30
N GLU A 68 12.57 13.52 -28.30
CA GLU A 68 12.30 12.75 -29.51
C GLU A 68 10.94 13.12 -30.11
N ASN A 69 9.91 13.27 -29.27
CA ASN A 69 8.58 13.70 -29.71
C ASN A 69 8.55 15.17 -30.16
N ARG A 70 9.48 16.01 -29.66
CA ARG A 70 9.66 17.39 -30.12
C ARG A 70 10.32 17.43 -31.51
N LYS A 71 11.26 16.54 -31.80
CA LYS A 71 11.91 16.43 -33.11
C LYS A 71 10.97 15.81 -34.15
N TYR A 72 10.22 14.79 -33.75
CA TYR A 72 9.29 14.05 -34.60
C TYR A 72 7.92 13.99 -33.93
N SER A 73 7.08 14.98 -34.23
CA SER A 73 5.75 15.10 -33.62
C SER A 73 4.92 13.83 -33.79
N GLY A 74 4.51 13.22 -32.68
CA GLY A 74 3.69 12.01 -32.65
C GLY A 74 4.46 10.70 -32.81
N ASN A 75 5.80 10.73 -32.82
CA ASN A 75 6.62 9.51 -32.88
C ASN A 75 6.44 8.64 -31.62
N ILE A 76 6.26 9.28 -30.45
CA ILE A 76 5.96 8.58 -29.20
C ILE A 76 4.50 8.86 -28.82
N PRO A 77 3.67 7.82 -28.61
CA PRO A 77 2.28 8.01 -28.19
C PRO A 77 2.20 8.76 -26.86
N GLU A 78 1.24 9.68 -26.73
CA GLU A 78 1.03 10.47 -25.49
C GLU A 78 0.87 9.57 -24.25
N MET A 79 0.23 8.40 -24.43
CA MET A 79 0.06 7.44 -23.35
C MET A 79 1.38 6.82 -22.86
N ALA A 80 2.39 6.69 -23.72
CA ALA A 80 3.73 6.28 -23.30
C ALA A 80 4.42 7.39 -22.50
N ILE A 81 4.26 8.65 -22.90
CA ILE A 81 4.79 9.81 -22.16
C ILE A 81 4.15 9.93 -20.78
N GLU A 82 2.83 9.73 -20.68
CA GLU A 82 2.12 9.70 -19.40
C GLU A 82 2.60 8.57 -18.47
N ARG A 83 2.87 7.38 -19.02
CA ARG A 83 3.48 6.29 -18.24
C ARG A 83 4.86 6.66 -17.72
N LEU A 84 5.71 7.30 -18.53
CA LEU A 84 7.03 7.78 -18.10
C LEU A 84 6.92 8.86 -17.01
N ARG A 85 5.94 9.77 -17.10
CA ARG A 85 5.64 10.76 -16.04
C ARG A 85 5.24 10.06 -14.73
N SER A 86 4.37 9.05 -14.81
CA SER A 86 3.96 8.24 -13.65
C SER A 86 5.15 7.50 -13.05
N ASN A 87 6.03 6.90 -13.87
CA ASN A 87 7.23 6.21 -13.40
C ASN A 87 8.17 7.17 -12.65
N LEU A 88 8.39 8.38 -13.18
CA LEU A 88 9.18 9.40 -12.49
C LEU A 88 8.55 9.82 -11.15
N ALA A 89 7.22 9.93 -11.09
CA ALA A 89 6.52 10.26 -9.85
C ALA A 89 6.73 9.17 -8.78
N VAL A 90 6.61 7.89 -9.15
CA VAL A 90 6.86 6.75 -8.26
C VAL A 90 8.33 6.73 -7.81
N ALA A 91 9.28 6.91 -8.72
CA ALA A 91 10.70 6.90 -8.38
C ALA A 91 11.09 8.07 -7.45
N LYS A 92 10.47 9.24 -7.60
CA LYS A 92 10.61 10.37 -6.66
C LYS A 92 10.09 10.00 -5.27
N GLN A 93 8.91 9.38 -5.18
CA GLN A 93 8.35 8.94 -3.91
C GLN A 93 9.28 7.94 -3.20
N GLN A 94 9.79 6.95 -3.94
CA GLN A 94 10.75 5.97 -3.41
C GLN A 94 12.03 6.64 -2.89
N TYR A 95 12.54 7.64 -3.60
CA TYR A 95 13.70 8.42 -3.15
C TYR A 95 13.42 9.19 -1.86
N GLU A 96 12.24 9.82 -1.72
CA GLU A 96 11.85 10.49 -0.49
C GLU A 96 11.75 9.52 0.69
N GLU A 97 11.15 8.35 0.48
CA GLU A 97 11.04 7.29 1.49
C GLU A 97 12.42 6.78 1.90
N ALA A 98 13.31 6.53 0.95
CA ALA A 98 14.69 6.13 1.21
C ALA A 98 15.48 7.22 1.97
N THR A 99 15.28 8.49 1.62
CA THR A 99 15.92 9.63 2.30
C THR A 99 15.46 9.71 3.75
N LEU A 100 14.16 9.56 4.00
CA LEU A 100 13.61 9.53 5.36
C LEU A 100 14.13 8.33 6.17
N ALA A 101 14.24 7.16 5.53
CA ALA A 101 14.81 5.97 6.15
C ALA A 101 16.30 6.14 6.50
N SER A 102 17.08 6.80 5.64
CA SER A 102 18.50 7.07 5.90
C SER A 102 18.70 8.06 7.06
N ILE A 103 17.89 9.12 7.16
CA ILE A 103 18.06 10.17 8.18
C ILE A 103 17.53 9.75 9.57
N GLY A 104 16.48 8.93 9.64
CA GLY A 104 15.90 8.56 10.94
C GLY A 104 15.32 7.16 11.00
N GLY A 105 15.84 6.25 10.17
CA GLY A 105 15.47 4.85 10.17
C GLY A 105 14.09 4.56 9.59
N PRO A 106 13.74 3.27 9.48
CA PRO A 106 12.46 2.79 8.97
C PRO A 106 11.28 3.24 9.84
N GLU A 107 11.53 3.59 11.11
CA GLU A 107 10.50 4.10 12.02
C GLU A 107 9.94 5.45 11.57
N ARG A 108 10.78 6.38 11.08
CA ARG A 108 10.28 7.66 10.54
C ARG A 108 9.41 7.48 9.31
N VAL A 109 9.76 6.52 8.44
CA VAL A 109 8.94 6.18 7.27
C VAL A 109 7.59 5.63 7.70
N ARG A 110 7.58 4.68 8.64
CA ARG A 110 6.34 4.13 9.24
C ARG A 110 5.48 5.22 9.88
N LEU A 111 6.10 6.14 10.61
CA LEU A 111 5.43 7.27 11.24
C LEU A 111 4.77 8.18 10.21
N ARG A 112 5.50 8.63 9.18
CA ARG A 112 4.96 9.47 8.09
C ARG A 112 3.78 8.79 7.39
N HIS A 113 3.88 7.49 7.11
CA HIS A 113 2.77 6.73 6.51
C HIS A 113 1.55 6.65 7.44
N ALA A 114 1.76 6.47 8.75
CA ALA A 114 0.68 6.42 9.72
C ALA A 114 -0.03 7.78 9.87
N GLU A 115 0.72 8.88 9.89
CA GLU A 115 0.20 10.25 9.88
C GLU A 115 -0.64 10.51 8.63
N GLU A 116 -0.13 10.15 7.46
CA GLU A 116 -0.85 10.34 6.20
C GLU A 116 -2.12 9.48 6.13
N LYS A 117 -2.05 8.23 6.60
CA LYS A 117 -3.23 7.35 6.70
C LYS A 117 -4.30 7.94 7.62
N LEU A 118 -3.90 8.52 8.76
CA LEU A 118 -4.81 9.21 9.68
C LEU A 118 -5.43 10.45 9.01
N ARG A 119 -4.63 11.25 8.31
CA ARG A 119 -5.09 12.45 7.57
C ARG A 119 -6.15 12.08 6.54
N LEU A 120 -5.91 11.05 5.72
CA LEU A 120 -6.86 10.57 4.71
C LEU A 120 -8.13 9.98 5.32
N ALA A 121 -8.00 9.23 6.41
CA ALA A 121 -9.17 8.68 7.12
C ALA A 121 -10.03 9.80 7.72
N LYS A 122 -9.41 10.84 8.30
CA LYS A 122 -10.10 12.03 8.81
C LYS A 122 -10.85 12.77 7.70
N LEU A 123 -10.20 12.99 6.55
CA LEU A 123 -10.84 13.63 5.40
C LEU A 123 -12.05 12.81 4.90
N SER A 124 -11.92 11.49 4.84
CA SER A 124 -13.00 10.60 4.43
C SER A 124 -14.19 10.67 5.41
N LEU A 125 -13.91 10.71 6.71
CA LEU A 125 -14.93 10.86 7.76
C LEU A 125 -15.64 12.22 7.66
N GLU A 126 -14.91 13.31 7.45
CA GLU A 126 -15.47 14.65 7.26
C GLU A 126 -16.37 14.73 6.00
N GLN A 127 -15.95 14.09 4.91
CA GLN A 127 -16.77 13.97 3.70
C GLN A 127 -18.03 13.11 3.95
N GLY A 128 -17.88 12.00 4.66
CA GLY A 128 -19.01 11.17 5.12
C GLY A 128 -20.01 11.96 5.94
N ARG A 129 -19.55 12.84 6.85
CA ARG A 129 -20.40 13.66 7.72
C ARG A 129 -21.28 14.61 6.92
N LYS A 130 -20.71 15.21 5.86
CA LYS A 130 -21.46 16.05 4.91
C LYS A 130 -22.53 15.26 4.15
N LYS A 131 -22.31 13.97 3.90
CA LYS A 131 -23.28 13.06 3.25
C LYS A 131 -24.37 12.59 4.22
N VAL A 132 -24.04 12.32 5.48
CA VAL A 132 -25.05 12.03 6.54
C VAL A 132 -26.07 13.15 6.65
N ALA A 133 -25.60 14.41 6.68
CA ALA A 133 -26.49 15.58 6.73
C ALA A 133 -27.45 15.69 5.52
N ARG A 134 -27.14 15.00 4.42
CA ARG A 134 -27.96 14.95 3.20
C ARG A 134 -28.72 13.63 3.05
N SER A 135 -28.73 12.77 4.08
CA SER A 135 -29.33 11.42 4.06
C SER A 135 -28.82 10.53 2.91
N SER A 136 -27.59 10.74 2.43
CA SER A 136 -27.04 10.06 1.24
C SER A 136 -26.00 8.99 1.55
N ILE A 137 -25.87 8.59 2.81
CA ILE A 137 -24.96 7.54 3.27
C ILE A 137 -25.71 6.62 4.23
N SER A 138 -25.51 5.31 4.10
CA SER A 138 -26.10 4.35 5.02
C SER A 138 -25.41 4.41 6.38
N GLU A 139 -26.12 3.98 7.43
CA GLU A 139 -25.58 3.88 8.78
C GLU A 139 -24.33 2.98 8.84
N LEU A 140 -24.35 1.86 8.12
CA LEU A 140 -23.21 0.95 8.01
C LEU A 140 -21.98 1.61 7.37
N GLU A 141 -22.18 2.37 6.30
CA GLU A 141 -21.07 3.06 5.64
C GLU A 141 -20.51 4.19 6.52
N TRP A 142 -21.38 4.90 7.24
CA TRP A 142 -20.94 5.85 8.27
C TRP A 142 -20.09 5.16 9.34
N ARG A 143 -20.56 4.03 9.88
CA ARG A 143 -19.84 3.25 10.88
C ARG A 143 -18.49 2.76 10.38
N ARG A 144 -18.41 2.32 9.12
CA ARG A 144 -17.15 1.93 8.46
C ARG A 144 -16.13 3.08 8.44
N LEU A 145 -16.57 4.30 8.14
CA LEU A 145 -15.70 5.48 8.11
C LEU A 145 -15.17 5.83 9.51
N GLU A 146 -16.01 5.75 10.54
CA GLU A 146 -15.60 5.95 11.94
C GLU A 146 -14.51 4.94 12.35
N LEU A 147 -14.74 3.66 12.06
CA LEU A 147 -13.80 2.59 12.40
C LEU A 147 -12.48 2.73 11.65
N LYS A 148 -12.52 3.15 10.38
CA LYS A 148 -11.31 3.41 9.58
C LYS A 148 -10.47 4.55 10.19
N TYR A 149 -11.12 5.61 10.68
CA TYR A 149 -10.46 6.71 11.38
C TYR A 149 -9.88 6.26 12.72
N ASP A 150 -10.66 5.54 13.53
CA ASP A 150 -10.19 4.97 14.80
C ASP A 150 -8.97 4.08 14.60
N LEU A 151 -9.00 3.17 13.61
CA LEU A 151 -7.88 2.27 13.31
C LEU A 151 -6.63 3.06 12.90
N ALA A 152 -6.76 4.07 12.05
CA ALA A 152 -5.63 4.89 11.66
C ALA A 152 -5.04 5.67 12.85
N ARG A 153 -5.88 6.18 13.75
CA ARG A 153 -5.45 6.87 14.97
C ARG A 153 -4.68 5.94 15.90
N LEU A 154 -5.17 4.72 16.06
CA LEU A 154 -4.55 3.69 16.89
C LEU A 154 -3.23 3.21 16.29
N HIS A 155 -3.15 3.06 14.97
CA HIS A 155 -1.91 2.72 14.28
C HIS A 155 -0.83 3.79 14.47
N LEU A 156 -1.20 5.08 14.46
CA LEU A 156 -0.26 6.16 14.77
C LEU A 156 0.18 6.13 16.25
N ALA A 157 -0.76 5.90 17.18
CA ALA A 157 -0.45 5.77 18.60
C ALA A 157 0.48 4.58 18.87
N LEU A 158 0.28 3.46 18.18
CA LEU A 158 1.12 2.25 18.26
C LEU A 158 2.58 2.52 17.88
N ILE A 159 2.80 3.36 16.87
CA ILE A 159 4.16 3.72 16.43
C ILE A 159 4.81 4.70 17.41
N ASN A 160 4.04 5.62 18.02
CA ASN A 160 4.59 6.61 18.95
C ASN A 160 4.85 6.04 20.36
N ASN A 161 3.94 5.20 20.88
CA ASN A 161 3.96 4.70 22.25
C ASN A 161 3.73 3.19 22.27
N PRO A 162 4.77 2.37 22.03
CA PRO A 162 4.58 0.93 21.93
C PRO A 162 4.20 0.25 23.26
N GLU A 163 4.41 0.91 24.39
CA GLU A 163 4.08 0.36 25.71
C GLU A 163 2.58 0.49 26.08
N GLU A 164 1.85 1.45 25.49
CA GLU A 164 0.40 1.61 25.69
C GLU A 164 -0.44 0.57 24.91
N ILE A 165 0.21 -0.21 24.03
CA ILE A 165 -0.38 -1.05 22.99
C ILE A 165 -1.29 -2.16 23.53
N SER A 166 -0.91 -2.82 24.62
CA SER A 166 -1.58 -4.04 25.09
C SER A 166 -3.06 -3.82 25.40
N SER A 167 -3.40 -2.64 25.92
CA SER A 167 -4.78 -2.27 26.24
C SER A 167 -5.59 -1.77 25.03
N MET A 168 -4.92 -1.30 23.96
CA MET A 168 -5.54 -0.78 22.74
C MET A 168 -5.80 -1.86 21.70
N LEU A 169 -4.83 -2.77 21.48
CA LEU A 169 -5.01 -3.92 20.60
C LEU A 169 -6.15 -4.81 21.08
N TYR A 170 -6.23 -5.06 22.40
CA TYR A 170 -7.34 -5.78 22.99
C TYR A 170 -8.70 -5.14 22.69
N ARG A 171 -8.81 -3.80 22.77
CA ARG A 171 -10.06 -3.09 22.42
C ARG A 171 -10.39 -3.17 20.93
N LEU A 172 -9.39 -3.18 20.05
CA LEU A 172 -9.58 -3.32 18.60
C LEU A 172 -10.02 -4.73 18.23
N GLU A 173 -9.39 -5.75 18.81
CA GLU A 173 -9.75 -7.14 18.62
C GLU A 173 -11.20 -7.38 19.02
N VAL A 174 -11.63 -6.87 20.18
CA VAL A 174 -13.03 -6.92 20.61
C VAL A 174 -13.97 -6.23 19.61
N LYS A 175 -13.62 -5.03 19.12
CA LYS A 175 -14.45 -4.31 18.12
C LYS A 175 -14.51 -5.05 16.78
N LEU A 176 -13.41 -5.63 16.31
CA LEU A 176 -13.36 -6.39 15.06
C LEU A 176 -14.16 -7.67 15.14
N ASN A 177 -14.04 -8.41 16.25
CA ASN A 177 -14.83 -9.61 16.49
C ASN A 177 -16.33 -9.29 16.48
N HIS A 178 -16.73 -8.20 17.14
CA HIS A 178 -18.12 -7.75 17.14
C HIS A 178 -18.65 -7.40 15.74
N LEU A 179 -17.87 -6.70 14.93
CA LEU A 179 -18.26 -6.41 13.53
C LEU A 179 -18.32 -7.67 12.66
N GLY A 180 -17.42 -8.63 12.90
CA GLY A 180 -17.46 -9.93 12.25
C GLY A 180 -18.77 -10.67 12.55
N GLU A 181 -19.21 -10.65 13.82
CA GLU A 181 -20.51 -11.20 14.24
C GLU A 181 -21.69 -10.46 13.59
N GLU A 182 -21.65 -9.13 13.51
CA GLU A 182 -22.69 -8.35 12.83
C GLU A 182 -22.78 -8.66 11.34
N ILE A 183 -21.64 -8.79 10.65
CA ILE A 183 -21.60 -9.16 9.22
C ILE A 183 -22.18 -10.56 9.02
N LEU A 184 -21.78 -11.54 9.83
CA LEU A 184 -22.32 -12.90 9.76
C LEU A 184 -23.83 -12.92 10.04
N SER A 185 -24.29 -12.12 11.00
CA SER A 185 -25.71 -11.96 11.30
C SER A 185 -26.49 -11.35 10.13
N LEU A 186 -25.95 -10.31 9.50
CA LEU A 186 -26.56 -9.69 8.32
C LEU A 186 -26.60 -10.65 7.12
N ASP A 187 -25.53 -11.40 6.88
CA ASP A 187 -25.46 -12.40 5.81
C ASP A 187 -26.53 -13.50 6.01
N GLN A 188 -26.63 -14.05 7.22
CA GLN A 188 -27.68 -15.01 7.57
C GLN A 188 -29.09 -14.45 7.40
N ARG A 189 -29.31 -13.16 7.70
CA ARG A 189 -30.61 -12.50 7.49
C ARG A 189 -30.91 -12.35 6.00
N ILE A 190 -29.92 -12.05 5.17
CA ILE A 190 -30.08 -11.96 3.71
C ILE A 190 -30.43 -13.33 3.13
N THR A 191 -29.72 -14.40 3.49
CA THR A 191 -30.02 -15.77 3.03
C THR A 191 -31.43 -16.21 3.40
N LYS A 192 -31.94 -15.81 4.57
CA LYS A 192 -33.32 -16.12 4.99
C LYS A 192 -34.39 -15.36 4.20
N LEU A 193 -34.03 -14.22 3.59
CA LEU A 193 -34.95 -13.39 2.81
C LEU A 193 -34.92 -13.74 1.30
N GLU A 194 -33.89 -14.40 0.80
CA GLU A 194 -33.82 -14.90 -0.58
C GLU A 194 -34.98 -15.82 -1.02
N PRO A 195 -35.48 -16.77 -0.22
CA PRO A 195 -36.58 -17.66 -0.67
C PRO A 195 -37.95 -16.98 -0.75
N LEU A 196 -38.05 -15.68 -0.40
CA LEU A 196 -39.29 -14.90 -0.48
C LEU A 196 -39.35 -13.97 -1.70
N ARG A 197 -38.36 -14.05 -2.61
CA ARG A 197 -38.33 -13.38 -3.91
C ARG A 197 -38.53 -14.39 -5.04
#